data_AF-S8CDX6-F1
#
_entry.id   AF-S8CDX6-F1
#
_cell.length_a   1.000
_cell.length_b   1.000
_cell.length_c   1.000
_cell.angle_alpha   90.00
_cell.angle_beta   90.00
_cell.angle_gamma   90.00
#
_symmetry.space_group_name_H-M   'P 1'
#
loop_
_entity.id
_entity.type
_entity.pdbx_description
1 polymer ?
#
loop_
_entity_poly.entity_id
_entity_poly.type
_entity_poly.pdbx_seq_one_letter_code
_entity_poly.pdbx_strand_id
1 'polypeptide(L)'
;MEKLISRARVLSRHLQDHAIPGVSDGIRPSPCLSFVPAEVSEKQPPSFDVESMRKLMDGHNVDDRVWLFNLLVQSDLFNGKLRGGKVFVVPDYNQTMEQQREITMERIRYLLDHGVFKGWLTEKGAESELRKLALLEVLGIFDHSLAIKLGVHFFLWGGAIQFFGTKIHHDKWLSPTENYEVKGCFSMTELGHGSNV
;
A
#
# COMPACT_ATOMS: atom_id res chain seq x y z
N MET A 1 27.21 -39.89 -8.04
CA MET A 1 26.03 -40.39 -7.31
C MET A 1 26.32 -40.60 -5.82
N GLU A 2 27.44 -41.24 -5.45
CA GLU A 2 27.83 -41.48 -4.05
C GLU A 2 28.02 -40.22 -3.19
N LYS A 3 28.59 -39.13 -3.73
CA LYS A 3 28.75 -37.87 -2.98
C LYS A 3 27.42 -37.19 -2.63
N LEU A 4 26.39 -37.35 -3.47
CA LEU A 4 25.03 -36.85 -3.20
C LEU A 4 24.35 -37.68 -2.10
N ILE A 5 24.52 -39.00 -2.15
CA ILE A 5 24.00 -39.93 -1.13
C ILE A 5 24.68 -39.69 0.22
N SER A 6 25.99 -39.43 0.23
CA SER A 6 26.75 -39.10 1.44
C SER A 6 26.25 -37.80 2.08
N ARG A 7 26.04 -36.75 1.27
CA ARG A 7 25.48 -35.47 1.75
C ARG A 7 24.05 -35.60 2.29
N ALA A 8 23.19 -36.34 1.59
CA ALA A 8 21.83 -36.62 2.06
C ALA A 8 21.82 -37.42 3.37
N ARG A 9 22.75 -38.36 3.54
CA ARG A 9 22.87 -39.19 4.75
C ARG A 9 23.41 -38.40 5.95
N VAL A 10 24.34 -37.48 5.73
CA VAL A 10 24.85 -36.55 6.76
C VAL A 10 23.75 -35.59 7.22
N LEU A 11 22.99 -34.99 6.27
CA LEU A 11 21.87 -34.12 6.59
C LEU A 11 20.75 -34.85 7.35
N SER A 12 20.43 -36.09 6.94
CA SER A 12 19.43 -36.90 7.61
C SER A 12 19.84 -37.26 9.06
N ARG A 13 21.12 -37.54 9.31
CA ARG A 13 21.64 -37.76 10.67
C ARG A 13 21.52 -36.52 11.55
N HIS A 14 21.88 -35.34 11.04
CA HIS A 14 21.75 -34.10 11.81
C HIS A 14 20.29 -33.75 12.14
N LEU A 15 19.35 -34.13 11.29
CA LEU A 15 17.91 -33.96 11.56
C LEU A 15 17.36 -35.00 12.53
N GLN A 16 17.95 -36.19 12.60
CA GLN A 16 17.52 -37.29 13.48
C GLN A 16 18.15 -37.23 14.88
N ASP A 17 19.40 -36.77 15.01
CA ASP A 17 20.12 -36.71 16.31
C ASP A 17 19.56 -35.65 17.29
N HIS A 18 18.59 -34.83 16.87
CA HIS A 18 17.83 -33.94 17.75
C HIS A 18 16.53 -34.57 18.30
N ALA A 19 16.23 -35.83 17.98
CA ALA A 19 15.11 -36.56 18.56
C ALA A 19 15.48 -37.10 19.95
N ILE A 20 15.36 -36.25 20.98
CA ILE A 20 15.43 -36.64 22.39
C ILE A 20 14.22 -37.56 22.68
N PRO A 21 14.41 -38.80 23.18
CA PRO A 21 13.29 -39.67 23.52
C PRO A 21 12.52 -39.07 24.70
N GLY A 22 11.29 -38.61 24.46
CA GLY A 22 10.42 -38.02 25.47
C GLY A 22 9.96 -36.58 25.22
N VAL A 23 10.46 -35.91 24.17
CA VAL A 23 9.99 -34.57 23.79
C VAL A 23 9.11 -34.68 22.55
N SER A 24 7.81 -34.84 22.75
CA SER A 24 6.78 -34.68 21.71
C SER A 24 6.48 -33.20 21.41
N ASP A 25 7.42 -32.30 21.61
CA ASP A 25 7.27 -30.92 21.14
C ASP A 25 7.78 -30.88 19.70
N GLY A 26 6.89 -31.28 18.78
CA GLY A 26 7.07 -31.00 17.36
C GLY A 26 7.39 -29.52 17.18
N ILE A 27 8.23 -29.20 16.19
CA ILE A 27 8.66 -27.85 15.79
C ILE A 27 7.60 -26.82 16.17
N ARG A 28 7.74 -26.21 17.34
CA ARG A 28 6.86 -25.12 17.75
C ARG A 28 7.39 -23.88 17.06
N PRO A 29 6.55 -23.13 16.32
CA PRO A 29 6.96 -21.81 15.87
C PRO A 29 7.44 -21.05 17.09
N SER A 30 8.69 -20.56 17.08
CA SER A 30 9.12 -19.67 18.15
C SER A 30 8.12 -18.51 18.23
N PRO A 31 7.72 -18.04 19.42
CA PRO A 31 6.84 -16.89 19.54
C PRO A 31 7.36 -15.65 18.81
N CYS A 32 8.69 -15.54 18.65
CA CYS A 32 9.35 -14.49 17.87
C CYS A 32 9.28 -14.69 16.33
N LEU A 33 8.87 -15.86 15.84
CA LEU A 33 8.69 -16.18 14.42
C LEU A 33 7.22 -16.21 13.99
N SER A 34 6.29 -16.12 14.94
CA SER A 34 4.85 -16.03 14.66
C SER A 34 4.34 -14.70 15.17
N PHE A 35 3.96 -13.80 14.26
CA PHE A 35 3.32 -12.56 14.65
C PHE A 35 2.05 -12.86 15.45
N VAL A 36 2.05 -12.48 16.73
CA VAL A 36 0.86 -12.44 17.57
C VAL A 36 0.41 -10.97 17.62
N PRO A 37 -0.81 -10.65 17.17
CA PRO A 37 -1.33 -9.29 17.23
C PRO A 37 -1.26 -8.74 18.67
N ALA A 38 -0.99 -7.45 18.81
CA ALA A 38 -0.91 -6.80 20.12
C ALA A 38 -2.20 -6.98 20.93
N GLU A 39 -3.35 -7.05 20.26
CA GLU A 39 -4.67 -7.31 20.88
C GLU A 39 -4.75 -8.67 21.57
N VAL A 40 -3.90 -9.63 21.18
CA VAL A 40 -3.83 -10.98 21.75
C VAL A 40 -2.68 -11.10 22.74
N SER A 41 -1.55 -10.43 22.47
CA SER A 41 -0.34 -10.48 23.31
C SER A 41 -0.47 -9.59 24.54
N GLU A 42 -0.97 -8.36 24.37
CA GLU A 42 -1.12 -7.37 25.42
C GLU A 42 -2.47 -7.54 26.11
N LYS A 43 -2.42 -8.02 27.36
CA LYS A 43 -3.63 -8.27 28.17
C LYS A 43 -4.22 -7.01 28.79
N GLN A 44 -3.43 -5.92 28.84
CA GLN A 44 -3.85 -4.66 29.42
C GLN A 44 -4.10 -3.63 28.33
N PRO A 45 -5.16 -2.81 28.45
CA PRO A 45 -5.37 -1.71 27.52
C PRO A 45 -4.21 -0.69 27.66
N PRO A 46 -3.92 0.08 26.60
CA PRO A 46 -2.92 1.15 26.65
C PRO A 46 -3.19 2.13 27.80
N SER A 47 -2.14 2.64 28.43
CA SER A 47 -2.21 3.62 29.52
C SER A 47 -2.60 5.03 29.07
N PHE A 48 -2.87 5.23 27.78
CA PHE A 48 -3.21 6.49 27.15
C PHE A 48 -4.37 6.29 26.17
N ASP A 49 -5.06 7.38 25.81
CA ASP A 49 -6.11 7.36 24.82
C ASP A 49 -5.53 7.21 23.40
N VAL A 50 -5.82 6.07 22.77
CA VAL A 50 -5.34 5.73 21.42
C VAL A 50 -5.95 6.67 20.37
N GLU A 51 -7.18 7.14 20.57
CA GLU A 51 -7.82 8.06 19.62
C GLU A 51 -7.10 9.42 19.62
N SER A 52 -6.80 9.96 20.79
CA SER A 52 -6.00 11.18 20.93
C SER A 52 -4.59 11.03 20.35
N MET A 53 -3.93 9.88 20.60
CA MET A 53 -2.62 9.61 20.01
C MET A 53 -2.69 9.58 18.48
N ARG A 54 -3.72 8.95 17.92
CA ARG A 54 -3.92 8.91 16.47
C ARG A 54 -4.12 10.31 15.89
N LYS A 55 -4.95 11.14 16.52
CA LYS A 55 -5.15 12.54 16.08
C LYS A 55 -3.83 13.32 16.08
N LEU A 56 -2.98 13.09 17.08
CA LEU A 56 -1.65 13.69 17.14
C LEU A 56 -0.71 13.18 16.03
N MET A 57 -0.70 11.87 15.76
CA MET A 57 0.16 11.26 14.75
C MET A 57 -0.25 11.59 13.31
N ASP A 58 -1.55 11.48 13.00
CA ASP A 58 -2.09 11.71 11.65
C ASP A 58 -2.21 13.22 11.34
N GLY A 59 -2.41 14.06 12.37
CA GLY A 59 -2.41 15.53 12.30
C GLY A 59 -3.63 16.19 11.65
N HIS A 60 -4.13 15.65 10.54
CA HIS A 60 -5.27 16.19 9.77
C HIS A 60 -6.05 15.07 9.07
N ASN A 61 -7.25 15.33 8.53
CA ASN A 61 -8.04 14.41 7.69
C ASN A 61 -8.12 12.95 8.20
N VAL A 62 -8.26 12.75 9.51
CA VAL A 62 -8.31 11.41 10.13
C VAL A 62 -9.52 10.62 9.60
N ASP A 63 -10.67 11.28 9.48
CA ASP A 63 -11.91 10.65 9.00
C ASP A 63 -11.83 10.24 7.53
N ASP A 64 -11.20 11.05 6.67
CA ASP A 64 -10.95 10.70 5.26
C ASP A 64 -10.04 9.47 5.13
N ARG A 65 -9.01 9.35 5.99
CA ARG A 65 -8.13 8.18 6.03
C ARG A 65 -8.89 6.93 6.44
N VAL A 66 -9.74 7.03 7.48
CA VAL A 66 -10.62 5.95 7.91
C VAL A 66 -11.60 5.55 6.82
N TRP A 67 -12.22 6.53 6.17
CA TRP A 67 -13.15 6.31 5.07
C TRP A 67 -12.50 5.52 3.92
N LEU A 68 -11.33 5.98 3.45
CA LEU A 68 -10.65 5.29 2.36
C LEU A 68 -10.19 3.89 2.77
N PHE A 69 -9.62 3.72 3.97
CA PHE A 69 -9.24 2.39 4.46
C PHE A 69 -10.44 1.43 4.47
N ASN A 70 -11.58 1.87 4.99
CA ASN A 70 -12.81 1.08 5.00
C ASN A 70 -13.30 0.75 3.59
N LEU A 71 -13.16 1.68 2.65
CA LEU A 71 -13.48 1.44 1.24
C LEU A 71 -12.58 0.37 0.61
N LEU A 72 -11.29 0.32 0.96
CA LEU A 72 -10.37 -0.73 0.49
C LEU A 72 -10.78 -2.10 1.06
N VAL A 73 -11.12 -2.15 2.34
CA VAL A 73 -11.54 -3.39 3.04
C VAL A 73 -12.80 -4.02 2.42
N GLN A 74 -13.67 -3.24 1.80
CA GLN A 74 -14.91 -3.70 1.20
C GLN A 74 -14.75 -4.45 -0.13
N SER A 75 -13.56 -4.44 -0.73
CA SER A 75 -13.32 -5.02 -2.06
C SER A 75 -12.20 -6.05 -2.06
N ASP A 76 -12.44 -7.17 -2.76
CA ASP A 76 -11.46 -8.24 -2.93
C ASP A 76 -10.22 -7.78 -3.72
N LEU A 77 -10.30 -6.66 -4.46
CA LEU A 77 -9.17 -6.07 -5.19
C LEU A 77 -7.97 -5.73 -4.29
N PHE A 78 -8.21 -5.54 -2.99
CA PHE A 78 -7.21 -5.15 -1.99
C PHE A 78 -6.77 -6.31 -1.07
N ASN A 79 -7.17 -7.53 -1.41
CA ASN A 79 -6.79 -8.79 -0.74
C ASN A 79 -6.94 -8.74 0.79
N GLY A 80 -8.15 -8.55 1.29
CA GLY A 80 -8.44 -8.55 2.73
C GLY A 80 -7.91 -9.80 3.46
N LYS A 81 -7.27 -9.59 4.62
CA LYS A 81 -6.76 -10.65 5.52
C LYS A 81 -7.24 -10.40 6.94
N LEU A 82 -7.89 -11.42 7.53
CA LEU A 82 -8.28 -11.40 8.94
C LEU A 82 -7.09 -11.82 9.83
N ARG A 83 -6.71 -10.93 10.75
CA ARG A 83 -5.66 -11.15 11.76
C ARG A 83 -6.07 -10.51 13.08
N GLY A 84 -6.10 -11.28 14.17
CA GLY A 84 -6.44 -10.74 15.50
C GLY A 84 -7.81 -10.09 15.60
N GLY A 85 -8.80 -10.56 14.83
CA GLY A 85 -10.14 -9.97 14.79
C GLY A 85 -10.26 -8.68 13.95
N LYS A 86 -9.17 -8.23 13.31
CA LYS A 86 -9.15 -7.07 12.40
C LYS A 86 -8.88 -7.49 10.96
N VAL A 87 -9.49 -6.79 10.01
CA VAL A 87 -9.23 -6.99 8.58
C VAL A 87 -8.18 -5.97 8.13
N PHE A 88 -7.12 -6.48 7.50
CA PHE A 88 -6.08 -5.68 6.86
C PHE A 88 -6.13 -5.89 5.35
N VAL A 89 -5.71 -4.91 4.58
CA VAL A 89 -5.51 -5.03 3.13
C VAL A 89 -4.03 -5.17 2.83
N VAL A 90 -3.67 -5.98 1.84
CA VAL A 90 -2.27 -6.24 1.49
C VAL A 90 -2.10 -6.51 -0.01
N PRO A 91 -1.00 -6.10 -0.66
CA PRO A 91 -0.70 -6.55 -2.02
C PRO A 91 -0.50 -8.07 -2.07
N ASP A 92 -0.89 -8.69 -3.18
CA ASP A 92 -0.55 -10.11 -3.41
C ASP A 92 0.84 -10.22 -4.04
N TYR A 93 1.83 -10.52 -3.20
CA TYR A 93 3.23 -10.63 -3.63
C TYR A 93 3.54 -11.86 -4.50
N ASN A 94 2.57 -12.73 -4.78
CA ASN A 94 2.77 -13.91 -5.64
C ASN A 94 2.39 -13.67 -7.11
N GLN A 95 1.88 -12.49 -7.44
CA GLN A 95 1.50 -12.12 -8.81
C GLN A 95 2.72 -11.75 -9.66
N THR A 96 2.65 -12.01 -10.97
CA THR A 96 3.65 -11.54 -11.93
C THR A 96 3.59 -10.02 -12.11
N MET A 97 4.61 -9.44 -12.75
CA MET A 97 4.62 -8.00 -13.06
C MET A 97 3.41 -7.59 -13.92
N GLU A 98 3.03 -8.40 -14.89
CA GLU A 98 1.88 -8.16 -15.79
C GLU A 98 0.58 -8.14 -14.99
N GLN A 99 0.37 -9.15 -14.14
CA GLN A 99 -0.79 -9.23 -13.25
C GLN A 99 -0.86 -8.03 -12.30
N GLN A 100 0.28 -7.60 -11.75
CA GLN A 100 0.36 -6.41 -10.90
C GLN A 100 -0.01 -5.13 -11.66
N ARG A 101 0.37 -5.01 -12.94
CA ARG A 101 -0.01 -3.86 -13.78
C ARG A 101 -1.51 -3.84 -14.07
N GLU A 102 -2.10 -5.00 -14.37
CA GLU A 102 -3.53 -5.14 -14.62
C GLU A 102 -4.34 -4.79 -13.37
N ILE A 103 -4.04 -5.43 -12.23
CA ILE A 103 -4.78 -5.18 -10.98
C ILE A 103 -4.61 -3.74 -10.49
N THR A 104 -3.46 -3.09 -10.74
CA THR A 104 -3.27 -1.67 -10.42
C THR A 104 -4.27 -0.80 -11.18
N MET A 105 -4.51 -1.08 -12.46
CA MET A 105 -5.49 -0.33 -13.26
C MET A 105 -6.94 -0.61 -12.81
N GLU A 106 -7.25 -1.84 -12.41
CA GLU A 106 -8.55 -2.18 -11.83
C GLU A 106 -8.82 -1.45 -10.50
N ARG A 107 -7.82 -1.41 -9.61
CA ARG A 107 -7.87 -0.65 -8.36
C ARG A 107 -8.10 0.83 -8.62
N ILE A 108 -7.37 1.42 -9.57
CA ILE A 108 -7.56 2.83 -9.96
C ILE A 108 -8.99 3.09 -10.42
N ARG A 109 -9.55 2.21 -11.27
CA ARG A 109 -10.94 2.34 -11.73
C ARG A 109 -11.92 2.24 -10.55
N TYR A 110 -11.72 1.27 -9.65
CA TYR A 110 -12.55 1.15 -8.45
C TYR A 110 -12.50 2.42 -7.58
N LEU A 111 -11.31 2.98 -7.35
CA LEU A 111 -11.15 4.22 -6.57
C LEU A 111 -11.82 5.43 -7.26
N LEU A 112 -11.71 5.52 -8.59
CA LEU A 112 -12.41 6.53 -9.40
C LEU A 112 -13.93 6.42 -9.25
N ASP A 113 -14.48 5.21 -9.40
CA ASP A 113 -15.92 4.92 -9.32
C ASP A 113 -16.52 5.30 -7.96
N HIS A 114 -15.69 5.30 -6.90
CA HIS A 114 -16.08 5.69 -5.53
C HIS A 114 -15.71 7.15 -5.18
N GLY A 115 -15.29 7.95 -6.16
CA GLY A 115 -15.05 9.37 -5.99
C GLY A 115 -13.81 9.72 -5.18
N VAL A 116 -12.84 8.81 -5.06
CA VAL A 116 -11.60 9.05 -4.29
C VAL A 116 -10.83 10.24 -4.83
N PHE A 117 -10.78 10.40 -6.17
CA PHE A 117 -10.01 11.45 -6.85
C PHE A 117 -10.78 12.76 -7.05
N LYS A 118 -12.05 12.83 -6.61
CA LYS A 118 -12.88 14.02 -6.80
C LYS A 118 -12.20 15.23 -6.15
N GLY A 119 -12.01 16.28 -6.95
CA GLY A 119 -11.39 17.52 -6.50
C GLY A 119 -9.87 17.50 -6.38
N TRP A 120 -9.18 16.42 -6.73
CA TRP A 120 -7.71 16.35 -6.62
C TRP A 120 -6.98 17.36 -7.50
N LEU A 121 -7.58 17.77 -8.62
CA LEU A 121 -7.06 18.74 -9.57
C LEU A 121 -7.99 19.95 -9.76
N THR A 122 -9.30 19.79 -9.54
CA THR A 122 -10.31 20.79 -9.85
C THR A 122 -10.75 21.64 -8.66
N GLU A 123 -10.69 21.11 -7.44
CA GLU A 123 -10.94 21.88 -6.22
C GLU A 123 -9.69 22.70 -5.84
N LYS A 124 -9.91 23.82 -5.15
CA LYS A 124 -8.85 24.74 -4.76
C LYS A 124 -8.90 24.99 -3.26
N GLY A 125 -7.72 25.08 -2.65
CA GLY A 125 -7.56 25.45 -1.24
C GLY A 125 -6.68 24.47 -0.48
N ALA A 126 -6.21 24.88 0.68
CA ALA A 126 -5.35 24.05 1.52
C ALA A 126 -6.07 22.76 1.99
N GLU A 127 -7.36 22.85 2.30
CA GLU A 127 -8.15 21.70 2.76
C GLU A 127 -8.24 20.58 1.72
N SER A 128 -8.47 20.92 0.44
CA SER A 128 -8.52 19.92 -0.64
C SER A 128 -7.14 19.29 -0.89
N GLU A 129 -6.07 20.08 -0.79
CA GLU A 129 -4.69 19.57 -0.90
C GLU A 129 -4.32 18.64 0.26
N LEU A 130 -4.66 19.01 1.50
CA LEU A 130 -4.44 18.17 2.68
C LEU A 130 -5.23 16.86 2.59
N ARG A 131 -6.49 16.92 2.15
CA ARG A 131 -7.29 15.73 1.89
C ARG A 131 -6.67 14.83 0.81
N LYS A 132 -6.22 15.41 -0.31
CA LYS A 132 -5.55 14.66 -1.38
C LYS A 132 -4.29 13.94 -0.88
N LEU A 133 -3.45 14.62 -0.10
CA LEU A 133 -2.23 14.04 0.50
C LEU A 133 -2.57 12.91 1.48
N ALA A 134 -3.57 13.12 2.33
CA ALA A 134 -4.07 12.12 3.27
C ALA A 134 -4.53 10.82 2.60
N LEU A 135 -5.29 10.95 1.51
CA LEU A 135 -5.78 9.80 0.76
C LEU A 135 -4.64 9.08 0.04
N LEU A 136 -3.68 9.81 -0.55
CA LEU A 136 -2.51 9.20 -1.18
C LEU A 136 -1.65 8.43 -0.16
N GLU A 137 -1.50 8.94 1.05
CA GLU A 137 -0.77 8.29 2.13
C GLU A 137 -1.37 6.91 2.47
N VAL A 138 -2.69 6.81 2.60
CA VAL A 138 -3.38 5.52 2.84
C VAL A 138 -3.14 4.54 1.69
N LEU A 139 -3.20 5.01 0.44
CA LEU A 139 -2.88 4.17 -0.72
C LEU A 139 -1.41 3.73 -0.72
N GLY A 140 -0.50 4.60 -0.26
CA GLY A 140 0.93 4.30 -0.11
C GLY A 140 1.23 3.29 0.99
N ILE A 141 0.48 3.30 2.10
CA ILE A 141 0.56 2.28 3.15
C ILE A 141 0.12 0.91 2.60
N PHE A 142 -0.89 0.89 1.74
CA PHE A 142 -1.35 -0.35 1.10
C PHE A 142 -0.38 -0.84 0.03
N ASP A 143 -0.10 -0.04 -1.01
CA ASP A 143 0.69 -0.45 -2.17
C ASP A 143 1.44 0.76 -2.79
N HIS A 144 2.76 0.75 -2.66
CA HIS A 144 3.61 1.77 -3.27
C HIS A 144 3.50 1.81 -4.80
N SER A 145 3.25 0.68 -5.48
CA SER A 145 3.15 0.67 -6.94
C SER A 145 1.92 1.46 -7.41
N LEU A 146 0.78 1.22 -6.76
CA LEU A 146 -0.45 2.00 -6.95
C LEU A 146 -0.22 3.49 -6.62
N ALA A 147 0.37 3.78 -5.47
CA ALA A 147 0.61 5.15 -5.02
C ALA A 147 1.51 5.93 -5.98
N ILE A 148 2.60 5.31 -6.47
CA ILE A 148 3.48 5.94 -7.47
C ILE A 148 2.78 6.12 -8.81
N LYS A 149 1.98 5.15 -9.26
CA LYS A 149 1.20 5.29 -10.50
C LYS A 149 0.26 6.49 -10.44
N LEU A 150 -0.42 6.69 -9.31
CA LEU A 150 -1.29 7.84 -9.04
C LEU A 150 -0.48 9.13 -8.86
N GLY A 151 0.66 9.06 -8.17
CA GLY A 151 1.58 10.18 -7.93
C GLY A 151 2.09 10.79 -9.24
N VAL A 152 2.59 9.96 -10.16
CA VAL A 152 3.03 10.42 -11.49
C VAL A 152 1.89 11.08 -12.25
N HIS A 153 0.68 10.54 -12.13
CA HIS A 153 -0.48 11.04 -12.86
C HIS A 153 -1.01 12.36 -12.30
N PHE A 154 -1.31 12.43 -11.00
CA PHE A 154 -1.95 13.59 -10.39
C PHE A 154 -0.94 14.66 -9.96
N PHE A 155 0.17 14.27 -9.34
CA PHE A 155 1.11 15.22 -8.75
C PHE A 155 2.14 15.73 -9.75
N LEU A 156 2.60 14.89 -10.68
CA LEU A 156 3.57 15.32 -11.69
C LEU A 156 2.89 15.82 -12.96
N TRP A 157 2.14 14.97 -13.67
CA TRP A 157 1.41 15.39 -14.87
C TRP A 157 0.34 16.45 -14.55
N GLY A 158 -0.58 16.14 -13.64
CA GLY A 158 -1.65 17.06 -13.24
C GLY A 158 -1.09 18.34 -12.59
N GLY A 159 -0.13 18.20 -11.68
CA GLY A 159 0.55 19.32 -11.05
C GLY A 159 1.27 20.23 -12.04
N ALA A 160 1.98 19.68 -13.03
CA ALA A 160 2.62 20.50 -14.07
C ALA A 160 1.60 21.34 -14.84
N ILE A 161 0.42 20.80 -15.12
CA ILE A 161 -0.68 21.56 -15.73
C ILE A 161 -1.19 22.62 -14.76
N GLN A 162 -1.41 22.32 -13.47
CA GLN A 162 -1.92 23.28 -12.49
C GLN A 162 -0.96 24.46 -12.25
N PHE A 163 0.35 24.21 -12.18
CA PHE A 163 1.35 25.20 -11.78
C PHE A 163 1.97 25.96 -12.96
N PHE A 164 2.11 25.32 -14.12
CA PHE A 164 2.73 25.92 -15.31
C PHE A 164 1.74 26.15 -16.46
N GLY A 165 0.52 25.65 -16.33
CA GLY A 165 -0.54 25.84 -17.33
C GLY A 165 -1.12 27.26 -17.30
N THR A 166 -1.83 27.57 -18.39
CA THR A 166 -2.68 28.76 -18.49
C THR A 166 -4.14 28.33 -18.46
N LYS A 167 -5.08 29.28 -18.46
CA LYS A 167 -6.51 28.98 -18.47
C LYS A 167 -6.91 27.98 -19.56
N ILE A 168 -6.35 28.10 -20.77
CA ILE A 168 -6.64 27.18 -21.89
C ILE A 168 -6.21 25.74 -21.54
N HIS A 169 -5.06 25.57 -20.91
CA HIS A 169 -4.58 24.25 -20.47
C HIS A 169 -5.46 23.70 -19.35
N HIS A 170 -5.84 24.56 -18.38
CA HIS A 170 -6.66 24.16 -17.25
C HIS A 170 -8.05 23.68 -17.70
N ASP A 171 -8.73 24.49 -18.51
CA ASP A 171 -10.06 24.19 -19.05
C ASP A 171 -10.05 22.89 -19.86
N LYS A 172 -8.97 22.63 -20.60
CA LYS A 172 -8.87 21.46 -21.48
C LYS A 172 -8.49 20.18 -20.74
N TRP A 173 -7.62 20.25 -19.74
CA TRP A 173 -6.92 19.05 -19.26
C TRP A 173 -7.19 18.65 -17.81
N LEU A 174 -7.57 19.57 -16.91
CA LEU A 174 -7.67 19.21 -15.49
C LEU A 174 -8.83 18.24 -15.22
N SER A 175 -10.03 18.52 -15.74
CA SER A 175 -11.17 17.62 -15.52
C SER A 175 -11.00 16.26 -16.21
N PRO A 176 -10.57 16.16 -17.48
CA PRO A 176 -10.31 14.86 -18.09
C PRO A 176 -9.17 14.06 -17.43
N THR A 177 -8.17 14.76 -16.87
CA THR A 177 -7.12 14.12 -16.06
C THR A 177 -7.69 13.61 -14.74
N GLU A 178 -8.47 14.43 -14.02
CA GLU A 178 -9.11 14.04 -12.75
C GLU A 178 -9.98 12.79 -12.89
N ASN A 179 -10.75 12.73 -13.98
CA ASN A 179 -11.64 11.61 -14.31
C ASN A 179 -10.93 10.41 -14.96
N TYR A 180 -9.59 10.42 -15.05
CA TYR A 180 -8.80 9.35 -15.66
C TYR A 180 -9.14 9.04 -17.14
N GLU A 181 -9.85 9.94 -17.83
CA GLU A 181 -10.11 9.90 -19.27
C GLU A 181 -8.80 10.10 -20.04
N VAL A 182 -7.98 11.04 -19.56
CA VAL A 182 -6.59 11.24 -19.98
C VAL A 182 -5.66 10.64 -18.93
N LYS A 183 -4.73 9.78 -19.36
CA LYS A 183 -3.72 9.15 -18.51
C LYS A 183 -2.35 9.75 -18.81
N GLY A 184 -1.95 10.75 -18.03
CA GLY A 184 -0.68 11.43 -18.19
C GLY A 184 0.53 10.76 -17.53
N CYS A 185 1.71 11.19 -17.94
CA CYS A 185 3.01 10.85 -17.37
C CYS A 185 3.91 12.10 -17.29
N PHE A 186 5.08 11.98 -16.66
CA PHE A 186 6.05 13.06 -16.54
C PHE A 186 7.43 12.63 -17.04
N SER A 187 7.83 13.16 -18.19
CA SER A 187 9.01 12.73 -18.94
C SER A 187 10.14 13.75 -18.83
N MET A 188 10.71 13.90 -17.63
CA MET A 188 11.86 14.79 -17.39
C MET A 188 13.19 14.03 -17.49
N THR A 189 13.24 12.80 -17.00
CA THR A 189 14.47 11.99 -16.98
C THR A 189 14.80 11.43 -18.35
N GLU A 190 16.07 11.56 -18.76
CA GLU A 190 16.64 10.97 -19.97
C GLU A 190 17.66 9.88 -19.63
N LEU A 191 18.08 9.09 -20.63
CA LEU A 191 19.06 8.01 -20.43
C LEU A 191 20.40 8.52 -19.85
N GLY A 192 20.80 9.75 -20.19
CA GLY A 192 22.06 10.36 -19.74
C GLY A 192 21.91 11.44 -18.66
N HIS A 193 20.69 11.88 -18.34
CA HIS A 193 20.45 13.05 -17.47
C HIS A 193 19.27 12.82 -16.53
N GLY A 194 19.44 13.18 -15.26
CA GLY A 194 18.38 13.11 -14.26
C GLY A 194 18.60 14.10 -13.11
N SER A 195 19.76 14.08 -12.47
CA SER A 195 20.09 15.04 -11.40
C SER A 195 20.40 16.45 -11.93
N ASN A 196 21.00 16.53 -13.13
CA ASN A 196 21.30 17.78 -13.83
C ASN A 196 20.25 18.01 -14.91
N VAL A 197 19.10 18.56 -14.49
CA VAL A 197 17.98 18.97 -15.35
C VAL A 197 18.32 20.25 -16.08
#